data_AF-A0A0B8NZ44-F1
#
_entry.id   AF-A0A0B8NZ44-F1
#
_cell.length_a   1.000
_cell.length_b   1.000
_cell.length_c   1.000
_cell.angle_alpha   90.00
_cell.angle_beta   90.00
_cell.angle_gamma   90.00
#
_symmetry.space_group_name_H-M   'P 1'
#
loop_
_entity.id
_entity.type
_entity.pdbx_description
1 polymer ?
#
loop_
_entity_poly.entity_id
_entity_poly.type
_entity_poly.pdbx_seq_one_letter_code
_entity_poly.pdbx_strand_id
1 'polypeptide(L)' 'MGILPTNSVMIQQELQQGALVPILPEVYARDTTVYAYYPKLDYEHTRTRLFLDYLVEQIAEEKRVKD' A
#
# COMPACT_ATOMS: atom_id res chain seq x y z
N MET A 1 -17.07 -6.43 -18.49
CA MET A 1 -15.87 -7.29 -18.52
C MET A 1 -14.77 -6.52 -19.21
N GLY A 2 -13.56 -6.49 -18.67
CA GLY A 2 -12.47 -5.69 -19.23
C GLY A 2 -11.18 -5.79 -18.42
N ILE A 3 -10.21 -4.98 -18.81
CA ILE A 3 -8.89 -4.85 -18.18
C ILE A 3 -8.90 -3.60 -17.29
N LEU A 4 -8.28 -3.68 -16.11
CA LEU A 4 -8.14 -2.55 -15.21
C LEU A 4 -6.69 -2.42 -14.70
N PRO A 5 -6.06 -1.25 -14.78
CA PRO A 5 -4.83 -0.96 -14.04
C PRO A 5 -5.18 -0.65 -12.58
N THR A 6 -4.56 -1.35 -11.64
CA THR A 6 -4.78 -1.13 -10.21
C THR A 6 -3.54 -1.47 -9.39
N ASN A 7 -3.57 -1.12 -8.10
CA ASN A 7 -2.55 -1.51 -7.14
C ASN A 7 -2.77 -2.98 -6.72
N SER A 8 -1.69 -3.77 -6.75
CA SER A 8 -1.68 -5.18 -6.34
C SER A 8 -2.17 -5.40 -4.91
N VAL A 9 -1.96 -4.43 -4.00
CA VAL A 9 -2.42 -4.50 -2.61
C VAL A 9 -3.95 -4.64 -2.53
N MET A 10 -4.69 -3.97 -3.40
CA MET A 10 -6.15 -3.98 -3.36
C MET A 10 -6.77 -5.27 -3.90
N ILE A 11 -6.04 -6.04 -4.71
CA ILE A 11 -6.57 -7.19 -5.43
C ILE A 11 -5.92 -8.53 -5.05
N GLN A 12 -5.17 -8.56 -3.94
CA GLN A 12 -4.42 -9.76 -3.56
C GLN A 12 -5.31 -10.97 -3.35
N GLN A 13 -6.49 -10.76 -2.76
CA GLN A 13 -7.41 -11.84 -2.44
C GLN A 13 -8.04 -12.43 -3.72
N GLU A 14 -8.43 -11.59 -4.67
CA GLU A 14 -9.00 -11.98 -5.95
C GLU A 14 -7.98 -12.67 -6.84
N LEU A 15 -6.71 -12.23 -6.79
CA LEU A 15 -5.60 -12.93 -7.44
C LEU A 15 -5.38 -14.32 -6.84
N GLN A 16 -5.41 -14.46 -5.51
CA GLN A 16 -5.28 -15.75 -4.82
C GLN A 16 -6.45 -16.70 -5.13
N GLN A 17 -7.67 -16.17 -5.26
CA GLN A 17 -8.87 -16.94 -5.58
C GLN A 17 -9.00 -17.27 -7.07
N GLY A 18 -8.11 -16.73 -7.92
CA GLY A 18 -8.16 -16.92 -9.38
C GLY A 18 -9.30 -16.16 -10.07
N ALA A 19 -9.95 -15.23 -9.36
CA ALA A 19 -10.98 -14.36 -9.92
C ALA A 19 -10.39 -13.28 -10.84
N LEU A 20 -9.12 -12.92 -10.61
CA LEU A 20 -8.33 -12.04 -11.46
C LEU A 20 -7.05 -12.75 -11.93
N VAL A 21 -6.60 -12.41 -13.14
CA VAL A 21 -5.36 -12.92 -13.72
C VAL A 21 -4.49 -11.73 -14.12
N PRO A 22 -3.19 -11.69 -13.74
CA PRO A 22 -2.29 -10.64 -14.16
C PRO A 22 -2.05 -10.73 -15.67
N ILE A 23 -2.06 -9.57 -16.32
CA ILE A 23 -1.71 -9.43 -17.74
C ILE A 23 -0.43 -8.59 -17.85
N LEU A 24 0.39 -8.88 -18.86
CA LEU A 24 1.68 -8.19 -19.06
C LEU A 24 2.55 -8.19 -17.80
N PRO A 25 2.92 -9.37 -17.26
CA PRO A 25 3.62 -9.47 -15.98
C PRO A 25 4.98 -8.75 -15.97
N GLU A 26 5.59 -8.54 -17.15
CA GLU A 26 6.86 -7.84 -17.33
C GLU A 26 6.72 -6.31 -17.35
N VAL A 27 5.49 -5.78 -17.39
CA VAL A 27 5.21 -4.35 -17.54
C VAL A 27 4.66 -3.80 -16.23
N TYR A 28 5.46 -2.98 -15.57
CA TYR A 28 5.10 -2.36 -14.30
C TYR A 28 4.80 -0.88 -14.46
N ALA A 29 3.72 -0.44 -13.81
CA ALA A 29 3.50 0.98 -13.57
C ALA A 29 4.54 1.48 -12.54
N ARG A 30 4.94 2.75 -12.67
CA ARG A 30 5.93 3.35 -11.75
C ARG A 30 5.39 3.36 -10.32
N ASP A 31 6.26 3.06 -9.36
CA ASP A 31 5.90 3.11 -7.93
C ASP A 31 5.31 4.48 -7.57
N THR A 32 4.16 4.45 -6.89
CA THR A 32 3.50 5.65 -6.37
C THR A 32 3.80 5.79 -4.88
N THR A 33 4.27 6.96 -4.47
CA THR A 33 4.53 7.25 -3.05
C THR A 33 3.21 7.50 -2.32
N VAL A 34 3.01 6.79 -1.21
CA VAL A 34 1.87 7.00 -0.30
C VAL A 34 2.29 8.02 0.77
N TYR A 35 1.47 9.06 0.97
CA TYR A 35 1.72 10.11 1.95
C TYR A 35 0.65 10.09 3.03
N ALA A 36 1.06 10.16 4.30
CA ALA A 36 0.16 10.46 5.40
C ALA A 36 0.04 12.00 5.53
N TYR A 37 -1.17 12.52 5.33
CA TYR A 37 -1.45 13.95 5.50
C TYR A 37 -2.09 14.23 6.86
N TYR A 38 -1.46 15.11 7.65
CA TYR A 38 -1.97 15.52 8.96
C TYR A 38 -1.67 17.01 9.23
N PRO A 39 -2.48 17.70 10.06
CA PRO A 39 -2.31 19.12 10.31
C PRO A 39 -1.01 19.40 11.06
N LYS A 40 -0.25 20.39 10.60
CA LYS A 40 0.87 20.94 11.35
C LYS A 40 0.32 21.86 12.45
N LEU A 41 0.15 21.30 13.64
CA LEU A 41 -0.20 22.06 14.84
C LEU A 41 1.09 22.58 15.48
N ASP A 42 1.01 23.66 16.26
CA ASP A 42 2.16 24.22 16.99
C ASP A 42 2.69 23.29 18.11
N TYR A 43 2.10 22.10 18.24
CA TYR A 43 2.52 21.02 19.11
C TYR A 43 2.25 19.67 18.44
N GLU A 44 3.12 18.69 18.68
CA GLU A 44 2.90 17.34 18.17
C GLU A 44 2.02 16.54 19.13
N HIS A 45 0.87 16.09 18.64
CA HIS A 45 0.07 15.12 19.39
C HIS A 45 0.82 13.80 19.48
N THR A 46 1.20 13.40 20.70
CA THR A 46 1.85 12.11 20.98
C THR A 46 1.13 10.93 20.30
N ARG A 47 -0.21 10.94 20.28
CA ARG A 47 -1.01 9.90 19.61
C ARG A 47 -0.80 9.86 18.09
N THR A 48 -0.72 11.01 17.43
CA THR A 48 -0.50 11.07 15.98
C THR A 48 0.89 10.57 15.62
N ARG A 49 1.92 10.97 16.38
CA ARG A 49 3.29 10.45 16.17
C ARG A 49 3.33 8.93 16.34
N LEU A 50 2.85 8.41 17.47
CA LEU A 50 2.84 6.96 17.73
C LEU A 50 2.06 6.19 16.66
N PHE A 51 0.95 6.75 16.16
CA PHE A 51 0.19 6.14 15.07
C PHE A 51 0.95 6.13 13.74
N LEU A 52 1.64 7.23 13.40
CA LEU A 52 2.47 7.30 12.20
C LEU A 52 3.66 6.33 12.29
N ASP A 53 4.34 6.28 13.44
CA ASP A 53 5.46 5.36 13.68
C ASP A 53 5.00 3.90 13.50
N TYR A 54 3.87 3.55 14.11
CA TYR A 54 3.25 2.23 13.96
C TYR A 54 2.88 1.91 12.50
N LEU A 55 2.28 2.86 11.78
CA LEU A 55 1.92 2.68 10.37
C LEU A 55 3.14 2.42 9.50
N VAL A 56 4.22 3.19 9.70
CA VAL A 56 5.46 3.03 8.95
C VAL A 56 6.09 1.66 9.23
N GLU A 57 6.11 1.23 10.49
CA GLU A 57 6.62 -0.09 10.87
C GLU A 57 5.80 -1.22 10.25
N GLN A 58 4.47 -1.18 10.33
CA GLN A 58 3.60 -2.20 9.75
C GLN A 58 3.76 -2.30 8.23
N ILE A 59 3.79 -1.16 7.52
CA ILE A 59 3.99 -1.16 6.06
C ILE A 59 5.37 -1.73 5.70
N ALA A 60 6.42 -1.43 6.49
CA ALA A 60 7.75 -1.99 6.27
C ALA A 60 7.79 -3.50 6.53
N GLU A 61 7.07 -3.99 7.54
CA GLU A 61 6.96 -5.41 7.87
C GLU A 61 6.21 -6.19 6.78
N GLU A 62 5.08 -5.67 6.28
CA GLU A 62 4.35 -6.26 5.16
C GLU A 62 5.17 -6.35 3.86
N LYS A 63 6.08 -5.39 3.63
CA LYS A 63 7.02 -5.46 2.50
C LYS A 63 8.05 -6.57 2.69
N ARG A 64 8.64 -6.70 3.88
CA ARG A 64 9.66 -7.72 4.17
C ARG A 64 9.15 -9.15 4.10
N VAL A 65 7.86 -9.38 4.39
CA VAL A 65 7.24 -10.72 4.29
C VAL A 65 6.98 -11.13 2.83
N LYS A 66 6.96 -10.17 1.89
CA LYS A 66 6.72 -10.41 0.47
C LYS A 66 7.99 -10.60 -0.37
N ASP A 67 9.16 -10.26 0.16
CA ASP A 67 10.49 -10.49 -0.45
C ASP A 67 11.02 -11.90 -0.13
#